data_AF-A0A260YMR4-F1
#
_entry.id   AF-A0A260YMR4-F1
#
_cell.length_a   1.000
_cell.length_b   1.000
_cell.length_c   1.000
_cell.angle_alpha   90.00
_cell.angle_beta   90.00
_cell.angle_gamma   90.00
#
_symmetry.space_group_name_H-M   'P 1'
#
loop_
_entity.id
_entity.type
_entity.pdbx_description
1 polymer ?
#
loop_
_entity_poly.entity_id
_entity_poly.type
_entity_poly.pdbx_seq_one_letter_code
_entity_poly.pdbx_strand_id
1 'polypeptide(L)'
;HPVYIKLLNPWNGIMRLLEGLRLKVEKIEANGTNLQLLQRSLTPLLYAPLKRLRTTVKSDEDFECTILKEVRYLEVLENYPYQIRPPVVLNLQNLNFHKISRLDNSWSADDFLLIFKNWVESGKKVRSCYSFGTSEHVKNTILGKITEEYKDAETGDAFISIPTRFNNQVEVSVEEGHIFNQWVVKLEVLPIELASH
;
A
#
# COMPACT_ATOMS: atom_id res chain seq x y z
N HIS A 1 26.87 -17.00 -4.53
CA HIS A 1 25.74 -16.47 -5.33
C HIS A 1 24.43 -16.71 -4.58
N PRO A 2 23.49 -15.74 -4.54
CA PRO A 2 22.23 -15.95 -3.83
C PRO A 2 21.33 -16.92 -4.58
N VAL A 3 20.58 -17.74 -3.85
CA VAL A 3 19.53 -18.60 -4.42
C VAL A 3 18.33 -17.72 -4.77
N TYR A 4 17.90 -17.78 -6.02
CA TYR A 4 16.74 -17.03 -6.49
C TYR A 4 15.45 -17.77 -6.17
N ILE A 5 14.52 -17.08 -5.51
CA ILE A 5 13.19 -17.61 -5.17
C ILE A 5 12.15 -16.63 -5.69
N LYS A 6 11.33 -17.07 -6.65
CA LYS A 6 10.26 -16.24 -7.20
C LYS A 6 9.14 -15.99 -6.18
N LEU A 7 8.73 -17.05 -5.48
CA LEU A 7 7.68 -16.99 -4.47
C LEU A 7 8.10 -17.84 -3.27
N LEU A 8 8.09 -17.24 -2.09
CA LEU A 8 8.28 -17.93 -0.82
C LEU A 8 6.98 -17.89 -0.03
N ASN A 9 6.44 -19.07 0.25
CA ASN A 9 5.27 -19.23 1.10
C ASN A 9 5.69 -20.01 2.38
N PRO A 10 5.88 -19.34 3.52
CA PRO A 10 6.48 -19.94 4.72
C PRO A 10 5.54 -20.84 5.54
N TRP A 11 4.59 -21.55 4.92
CA TRP A 11 3.61 -22.37 5.63
C TRP A 11 4.26 -23.58 6.33
N ASN A 12 4.05 -23.67 7.65
CA ASN A 12 4.15 -24.79 8.60
C ASN A 12 5.29 -25.82 8.50
N GLY A 13 6.34 -25.55 7.71
CA GLY A 13 7.50 -26.42 7.58
C GLY A 13 8.73 -25.88 8.31
N ILE A 14 9.58 -26.77 8.81
CA ILE A 14 10.94 -26.42 9.24
C ILE A 14 11.84 -26.42 8.00
N MET A 15 12.34 -25.25 7.61
CA MET A 15 13.42 -25.15 6.63
C MET A 15 14.77 -25.18 7.36
N ARG A 16 15.56 -26.23 7.11
CA ARG A 16 16.98 -26.26 7.52
C ARG A 16 17.79 -25.63 6.39
N LEU A 17 18.45 -24.52 6.68
CA LEU A 17 19.23 -23.78 5.70
C LEU A 17 20.71 -23.97 6.00
N LEU A 18 21.51 -24.05 4.94
CA LEU A 18 22.97 -24.12 5.06
C LEU A 18 23.51 -22.79 5.57
N GLU A 19 24.57 -22.84 6.37
CA GLU A 19 25.30 -21.65 6.79
C GLU A 19 25.78 -20.85 5.58
N GLY A 20 25.62 -19.53 5.63
CA GLY A 20 26.00 -18.63 4.54
C GLY A 20 25.01 -18.56 3.37
N LEU A 21 23.88 -19.27 3.42
CA LEU A 21 22.83 -19.15 2.40
C LEU A 21 22.32 -17.70 2.33
N ARG A 22 22.31 -17.16 1.11
CA ARG A 22 21.68 -15.87 0.79
C ARG A 22 20.54 -16.09 -0.21
N LEU A 23 19.42 -15.43 0.00
CA LEU A 23 18.20 -15.56 -0.78
C LEU A 23 17.89 -14.25 -1.50
N LYS A 24 17.63 -14.34 -2.80
CA LYS A 24 17.03 -13.24 -3.57
C LYS A 24 15.57 -13.61 -3.81
N VAL A 25 14.69 -13.12 -2.94
CA VAL A 25 13.25 -13.43 -2.97
C VAL A 25 12.49 -12.32 -3.69
N GLU A 26 11.66 -12.67 -4.67
CA GLU A 26 10.84 -11.69 -5.37
C GLU A 26 9.54 -11.37 -4.62
N LYS A 27 8.84 -12.39 -4.11
CA LYS A 27 7.59 -12.25 -3.36
C LYS A 27 7.55 -13.17 -2.16
N ILE A 28 7.04 -12.67 -1.03
CA ILE A 28 6.64 -13.48 0.13
C ILE A 28 5.12 -13.39 0.31
N GLU A 29 4.47 -14.53 0.54
CA GLU A 29 3.07 -14.61 0.97
C GLU A 29 3.00 -15.19 2.38
N ALA A 30 2.94 -14.32 3.40
CA ALA A 30 3.02 -14.69 4.81
C ALA A 30 1.69 -14.51 5.55
N ASN A 31 0.57 -14.68 4.86
CA ASN A 31 -0.77 -14.56 5.47
C ASN A 31 -0.88 -15.48 6.70
N GLY A 32 -1.32 -14.93 7.83
CA GLY A 32 -1.42 -15.64 9.11
C GLY A 32 -0.09 -15.94 9.82
N THR A 33 1.06 -15.56 9.27
CA THR A 33 2.38 -15.74 9.91
C THR A 33 2.65 -14.62 10.92
N ASN A 34 3.33 -14.94 12.03
CA ASN A 34 3.81 -13.91 12.95
C ASN A 34 4.92 -13.08 12.29
N LEU A 35 4.70 -11.77 12.12
CA LEU A 35 5.61 -10.86 11.40
C LEU A 35 6.97 -10.71 12.07
N GLN A 36 7.01 -10.65 13.41
CA GLN A 36 8.27 -10.60 14.15
C GLN A 36 9.09 -11.88 13.94
N LEU A 37 8.44 -13.04 13.95
CA LEU A 37 9.08 -14.32 13.66
C LEU A 37 9.58 -14.39 12.21
N LEU A 38 8.76 -13.95 11.26
CA LEU A 38 9.11 -13.88 9.83
C LEU A 38 10.35 -13.02 9.63
N GLN A 39 10.35 -11.80 10.19
CA GLN A 39 11.46 -10.87 10.11
C GLN A 39 12.73 -11.48 10.71
N ARG A 40 12.66 -12.00 11.94
CA ARG A 40 13.81 -12.60 12.63
C ARG A 40 14.41 -13.76 11.83
N SER A 41 13.57 -14.56 11.18
CA SER A 41 14.01 -15.75 10.45
C SER A 41 14.53 -15.43 9.05
N LEU A 42 13.91 -14.49 8.34
CA LEU A 42 14.23 -14.24 6.92
C LEU A 42 15.20 -13.08 6.69
N THR A 43 15.16 -12.02 7.49
CA THR A 43 16.01 -10.83 7.27
C THR A 43 17.50 -11.18 7.17
N PRO A 44 18.07 -12.06 8.02
CA PRO A 44 19.48 -12.44 7.90
C PRO A 44 19.82 -13.18 6.59
N LEU A 45 18.83 -13.81 5.96
CA LEU A 45 19.01 -14.61 4.75
C LEU A 45 18.85 -13.78 3.48
N LEU A 46 18.13 -12.65 3.54
CA LEU A 46 17.86 -11.84 2.37
C LEU A 46 19.15 -11.19 1.84
N TYR A 47 19.38 -11.31 0.54
CA TYR A 47 20.48 -10.67 -0.16
C TYR A 47 20.27 -9.16 -0.33
N ALA A 48 19.01 -8.72 -0.36
CA ALA A 48 18.58 -7.34 -0.53
C ALA A 48 17.18 -7.15 0.08
N PRO A 49 16.74 -5.90 0.34
CA PRO A 49 15.36 -5.63 0.76
C PRO A 49 14.34 -6.30 -0.15
N LEU A 50 13.26 -6.80 0.47
CA LEU A 50 12.24 -7.56 -0.23
C LEU A 50 11.51 -6.68 -1.25
N LYS A 51 11.24 -7.25 -2.44
CA LYS A 51 10.48 -6.53 -3.46
C LYS A 51 9.00 -6.51 -3.11
N ARG A 52 8.37 -7.66 -2.84
CA ARG A 52 6.93 -7.75 -2.56
C ARG A 52 6.62 -8.60 -1.31
N LEU A 53 5.72 -8.11 -0.47
CA LEU A 53 5.20 -8.83 0.69
C LEU A 53 3.68 -8.76 0.70
N ARG A 54 3.05 -9.93 0.80
CA ARG A 54 1.64 -10.07 1.16
C ARG A 54 1.55 -10.66 2.55
N THR A 55 0.85 -10.00 3.46
CA THR A 55 0.76 -10.45 4.86
C THR A 55 -0.57 -10.07 5.51
N THR A 56 -0.75 -10.56 6.73
CA THR A 56 -1.80 -10.16 7.65
C THR A 56 -1.20 -9.30 8.77
N VAL A 57 -1.91 -8.25 9.18
CA VAL A 57 -1.55 -7.41 10.34
C VAL A 57 -2.63 -7.49 11.42
N LYS A 58 -2.23 -7.30 12.68
CA LYS A 58 -3.07 -7.43 13.87
C LYS A 58 -3.00 -6.21 14.79
N SER A 59 -2.01 -5.34 14.62
CA SER A 59 -1.87 -4.09 15.37
C SER A 59 -1.02 -3.08 14.60
N ASP A 60 -1.01 -1.83 15.06
CA ASP A 60 -0.11 -0.79 14.52
C ASP A 60 1.37 -1.16 14.74
N GLU A 61 1.69 -1.90 15.79
CA GLU A 61 3.06 -2.35 16.11
C GLU A 61 3.65 -3.26 15.02
N ASP A 62 2.80 -3.97 14.26
CA ASP A 62 3.27 -4.78 13.13
C ASP A 62 3.98 -3.91 12.08
N PHE A 63 3.53 -2.66 11.87
CA PHE A 63 4.15 -1.72 10.94
C PHE A 63 5.51 -1.20 11.42
N GLU A 64 5.88 -1.45 12.68
CA GLU A 64 7.22 -1.17 13.19
C GLU A 64 8.26 -2.19 12.71
N CYS A 65 7.83 -3.35 12.19
CA CYS A 65 8.70 -4.34 11.58
C CYS A 65 9.45 -3.75 10.38
N THR A 66 10.79 -3.75 10.44
CA THR A 66 11.70 -3.40 9.33
C THR A 66 11.31 -4.05 8.00
N ILE A 67 10.90 -5.33 8.01
CA ILE A 67 10.51 -6.04 6.77
C ILE A 67 9.28 -5.41 6.09
N LEU A 68 8.38 -4.79 6.84
CA LEU A 68 7.23 -4.03 6.31
C LEU A 68 7.66 -2.63 5.86
N LYS A 69 8.57 -1.98 6.59
CA LYS A 69 9.06 -0.64 6.26
C LYS A 69 9.89 -0.60 4.97
N GLU A 70 10.71 -1.63 4.73
CA GLU A 70 11.66 -1.67 3.62
C GLU A 70 11.10 -2.31 2.33
N VAL A 71 9.98 -3.03 2.41
CA VAL A 71 9.43 -3.70 1.23
C VAL A 71 8.93 -2.68 0.21
N ARG A 72 9.22 -2.90 -1.07
CA ARG A 72 8.82 -1.93 -2.10
C ARG A 72 7.32 -1.95 -2.38
N TYR A 73 6.72 -3.14 -2.41
CA TYR A 73 5.29 -3.36 -2.64
C TYR A 73 4.71 -4.14 -1.46
N LEU A 74 3.85 -3.50 -0.68
CA LEU A 74 3.22 -4.07 0.50
C LEU A 74 1.73 -4.31 0.23
N GLU A 75 1.28 -5.55 0.42
CA GLU A 75 -0.13 -5.93 0.36
C GLU A 75 -0.54 -6.46 1.72
N VAL A 76 -1.52 -5.83 2.35
CA VAL A 76 -1.92 -6.14 3.72
C VAL A 76 -3.39 -6.51 3.77
N LEU A 77 -3.63 -7.69 4.32
CA LEU A 77 -4.95 -8.14 4.74
C LEU A 77 -5.16 -7.76 6.21
N GLU A 78 -6.22 -7.02 6.49
CA GLU A 78 -6.61 -6.72 7.87
C GLU A 78 -7.14 -7.98 8.57
N ASN A 79 -6.69 -8.21 9.81
CA ASN A 79 -7.22 -9.28 10.65
C ASN A 79 -8.23 -8.74 11.65
N TYR A 80 -9.48 -9.16 11.55
CA TYR A 80 -10.52 -8.78 12.51
C TYR A 80 -10.08 -9.12 13.96
N PRO A 81 -10.27 -8.21 14.94
CA PRO A 81 -11.00 -6.93 14.87
C PRO A 81 -10.14 -5.70 14.50
N TYR A 82 -8.86 -5.87 14.16
CA TYR A 82 -7.97 -4.77 13.87
C TYR A 82 -8.28 -4.12 12.51
N GLN A 83 -8.22 -2.78 12.49
CA GLN A 83 -8.36 -1.94 11.30
C GLN A 83 -7.17 -0.98 11.24
N ILE A 84 -6.54 -0.89 10.08
CA ILE A 84 -5.44 0.02 9.80
C ILE A 84 -6.00 1.43 9.80
N ARG A 85 -5.44 2.31 10.63
CA ARG A 85 -5.91 3.68 10.78
C ARG A 85 -5.20 4.61 9.78
N PRO A 86 -5.83 5.72 9.34
CA PRO A 86 -5.18 6.68 8.44
C PRO A 86 -3.78 7.14 8.88
N PRO A 87 -3.50 7.41 10.18
CA PRO A 87 -2.16 7.80 10.63
C PRO A 87 -1.07 6.77 10.35
N VAL A 88 -1.39 5.47 10.36
CA VAL A 88 -0.42 4.41 10.00
C VAL A 88 -0.01 4.56 8.53
N VAL A 89 -1.00 4.79 7.66
CA VAL A 89 -0.81 4.91 6.21
C VAL A 89 -0.02 6.15 5.84
N LEU A 90 -0.23 7.27 6.54
CA LEU A 90 0.54 8.50 6.38
C LEU A 90 2.05 8.26 6.61
N ASN A 91 2.40 7.40 7.55
CA ASN A 91 3.78 7.10 7.92
C ASN A 91 4.47 6.09 6.99
N LEU A 92 3.72 5.37 6.14
CA LEU A 92 4.29 4.37 5.24
C LEU A 92 5.22 5.01 4.20
N GLN A 93 6.38 4.40 3.99
CA GLN A 93 7.38 4.82 3.00
C GLN A 93 7.46 3.86 1.80
N ASN A 94 6.62 2.82 1.77
CA ASN A 94 6.55 1.87 0.68
C ASN A 94 6.23 2.62 -0.62
N LEU A 95 6.77 2.15 -1.75
CA LEU A 95 6.38 2.73 -3.04
C LEU A 95 4.94 2.37 -3.37
N ASN A 96 4.53 1.15 -3.04
CA ASN A 96 3.17 0.69 -3.30
C ASN A 96 2.61 0.03 -2.04
N PHE A 97 1.35 0.34 -1.75
CA PHE A 97 0.63 -0.23 -0.63
C PHE A 97 -0.78 -0.62 -1.09
N HIS A 98 -1.20 -1.84 -0.80
CA HIS A 98 -2.56 -2.29 -1.05
C HIS A 98 -3.19 -2.77 0.26
N LYS A 99 -4.24 -2.08 0.70
CA LYS A 99 -5.05 -2.47 1.85
C LYS A 99 -6.25 -3.29 1.37
N ILE A 100 -6.26 -4.56 1.77
CA ILE A 100 -7.40 -5.46 1.57
C ILE A 100 -8.23 -5.45 2.85
N SER A 101 -9.45 -4.93 2.75
CA SER A 101 -10.43 -4.94 3.83
C SER A 101 -11.41 -6.10 3.59
N ARG A 102 -11.58 -6.99 4.57
CA ARG A 102 -12.67 -8.01 4.54
C ARG A 102 -14.01 -7.45 4.98
N LEU A 103 -14.00 -6.23 5.51
CA LEU A 103 -15.19 -5.53 5.92
C LEU A 103 -15.45 -4.42 4.91
N ASP A 104 -16.66 -4.38 4.38
CA ASP A 104 -17.20 -3.13 3.87
C ASP A 104 -17.21 -2.17 5.07
N ASN A 105 -16.63 -0.96 4.94
CA ASN A 105 -16.70 0.13 5.93
C ASN A 105 -15.52 0.31 6.92
N SER A 106 -14.26 0.01 6.58
CA SER A 106 -13.18 0.42 7.49
C SER A 106 -12.91 1.93 7.48
N TRP A 107 -12.98 2.61 6.33
CA TRP A 107 -12.69 4.05 6.20
C TRP A 107 -13.85 4.84 5.59
N SER A 108 -14.04 6.08 6.05
CA SER A 108 -14.97 7.06 5.49
C SER A 108 -14.32 7.87 4.36
N ALA A 109 -15.12 8.62 3.60
CA ALA A 109 -14.58 9.55 2.60
C ALA A 109 -13.70 10.65 3.23
N ASP A 110 -13.93 11.05 4.49
CA ASP A 110 -13.09 12.03 5.19
C ASP A 110 -11.72 11.45 5.55
N ASP A 111 -11.64 10.17 5.87
CA ASP A 111 -10.37 9.47 6.09
C ASP A 111 -9.51 9.47 4.82
N PHE A 112 -10.12 9.21 3.66
CA PHE A 112 -9.44 9.29 2.37
C PHE A 112 -9.01 10.72 2.02
N LEU A 113 -9.89 11.70 2.26
CA LEU A 113 -9.58 13.11 2.04
C LEU A 113 -8.38 13.56 2.89
N LEU A 114 -8.27 13.09 4.13
CA LEU A 114 -7.11 13.35 4.99
C LEU A 114 -5.80 12.82 4.38
N ILE A 115 -5.78 11.57 3.92
CA ILE A 115 -4.59 10.99 3.26
C ILE A 115 -4.23 11.78 2.00
N PHE A 116 -5.25 12.11 1.20
CA PHE A 116 -5.07 12.83 -0.05
C PHE A 116 -4.48 14.24 0.16
N LYS A 117 -5.04 15.03 1.09
CA LYS A 117 -4.51 16.35 1.47
C LYS A 117 -3.03 16.26 1.88
N ASN A 118 -2.69 15.27 2.70
CA ASN A 118 -1.30 15.06 3.09
C ASN A 118 -0.39 14.74 1.89
N TRP A 119 -0.83 13.95 0.91
CA TRP A 119 -0.02 13.61 -0.26
C TRP A 119 0.24 14.81 -1.16
N VAL A 120 -0.76 15.67 -1.36
CA VAL A 120 -0.62 16.92 -2.11
C VAL A 120 0.44 17.84 -1.47
N GLU A 121 0.53 17.85 -0.13
CA GLU A 121 1.43 18.75 0.61
C GLU A 121 2.83 18.16 0.91
N SER A 122 2.96 16.84 1.00
CA SER A 122 4.15 16.15 1.54
C SER A 122 5.25 15.83 0.53
N GLY A 123 4.97 15.95 -0.77
CA GLY A 123 5.95 15.63 -1.81
C GLY A 123 6.26 14.14 -1.89
N LYS A 124 5.21 13.31 -1.73
CA LYS A 124 5.29 11.85 -1.87
C LYS A 124 6.00 11.51 -3.19
N LYS A 125 6.85 10.47 -3.17
CA LYS A 125 7.68 10.09 -4.32
C LYS A 125 6.84 9.79 -5.56
N VAL A 126 7.26 10.26 -6.73
CA VAL A 126 6.63 9.93 -8.03
C VAL A 126 6.62 8.41 -8.24
N ARG A 127 5.53 7.88 -8.80
CA ARG A 127 5.20 6.45 -8.92
C ARG A 127 4.81 5.77 -7.60
N SER A 128 4.59 6.55 -6.53
CA SER A 128 3.90 6.01 -5.35
C SER A 128 2.45 5.71 -5.71
N CYS A 129 1.96 4.54 -5.28
CA CYS A 129 0.59 4.10 -5.57
C CYS A 129 0.00 3.36 -4.37
N TYR A 130 -0.99 3.95 -3.70
CA TYR A 130 -1.67 3.34 -2.57
C TYR A 130 -3.12 3.04 -2.96
N SER A 131 -3.55 1.80 -2.79
CA SER A 131 -4.91 1.37 -3.12
C SER A 131 -5.59 0.73 -1.92
N PHE A 132 -6.88 1.00 -1.80
CA PHE A 132 -7.67 0.66 -0.63
C PHE A 132 -9.00 0.08 -1.06
N GLY A 133 -9.28 -1.13 -0.60
CA GLY A 133 -10.62 -1.66 -0.64
C GLY A 133 -11.61 -0.77 0.10
N THR A 134 -12.75 -0.46 -0.52
CA THR A 134 -13.72 0.50 0.00
C THR A 134 -15.17 0.06 -0.23
N SER A 135 -16.13 0.77 0.36
CA SER A 135 -17.56 0.55 0.16
C SER A 135 -18.13 1.40 -0.98
N GLU A 136 -19.28 0.99 -1.50
CA GLU A 136 -20.00 1.73 -2.54
C GLU A 136 -20.34 3.18 -2.12
N HIS A 137 -20.65 3.39 -0.83
CA HIS A 137 -20.92 4.72 -0.29
C HIS A 137 -19.71 5.65 -0.46
N VAL A 138 -18.51 5.18 -0.11
CA VAL A 138 -17.28 5.96 -0.29
C VAL A 138 -17.00 6.18 -1.77
N LYS A 139 -17.14 5.15 -2.60
CA LYS A 139 -16.96 5.25 -4.06
C LYS A 139 -17.83 6.36 -4.66
N ASN A 140 -19.06 6.52 -4.18
CA ASN A 140 -19.99 7.54 -4.69
C ASN A 140 -19.77 8.95 -4.10
N THR A 141 -18.95 9.11 -3.05
CA THR A 141 -18.81 10.38 -2.31
C THR A 141 -17.41 10.99 -2.35
N ILE A 142 -16.36 10.18 -2.46
CA ILE A 142 -14.98 10.65 -2.31
C ILE A 142 -14.56 11.67 -3.36
N LEU A 143 -14.90 11.45 -4.63
CA LEU A 143 -14.54 12.38 -5.70
C LEU A 143 -15.25 13.73 -5.50
N GLY A 144 -16.55 13.73 -5.19
CA GLY A 144 -17.29 14.96 -4.89
C GLY A 144 -16.66 15.77 -3.76
N LYS A 145 -16.28 15.11 -2.65
CA LYS A 145 -15.60 15.78 -1.53
C LYS A 145 -14.25 16.40 -1.92
N ILE A 146 -13.48 15.72 -2.76
CA ILE A 146 -12.20 16.24 -3.23
C ILE A 146 -12.43 17.46 -4.15
N THR A 147 -13.40 17.40 -5.05
CA THR A 147 -13.74 18.53 -5.94
C THR A 147 -14.20 19.76 -5.16
N GLU A 148 -14.99 19.58 -4.09
CA GLU A 148 -15.43 20.69 -3.24
C GLU A 148 -14.26 21.40 -2.55
N GLU A 149 -13.24 20.65 -2.13
CA GLU A 149 -12.03 21.18 -1.51
C GLU A 149 -11.09 21.84 -2.53
N TYR A 150 -10.98 21.26 -3.73
CA TYR A 150 -10.01 21.66 -4.75
C TYR A 150 -10.70 22.09 -6.04
N LYS A 151 -11.08 23.36 -6.09
CA LYS A 151 -11.84 23.95 -7.21
C LYS A 151 -11.12 23.95 -8.55
N ASP A 152 -9.79 23.94 -8.53
CA ASP A 152 -8.94 23.97 -9.74
C ASP A 152 -8.44 22.58 -10.17
N ALA A 153 -9.01 21.51 -9.60
CA ALA A 153 -8.60 20.15 -9.92
C ALA A 153 -9.03 19.73 -11.33
N GLU A 154 -8.20 18.94 -11.99
CA GLU A 154 -8.59 18.27 -13.23
C GLU A 154 -9.48 17.07 -12.89
N THR A 155 -10.70 17.06 -13.41
CA THR A 155 -11.70 16.02 -13.09
C THR A 155 -12.04 15.21 -14.33
N GLY A 156 -11.98 13.88 -14.20
CA GLY A 156 -12.59 12.94 -15.15
C GLY A 156 -13.75 12.18 -14.51
N ASP A 157 -14.37 11.26 -15.27
CA ASP A 157 -15.56 10.52 -14.81
C ASP A 157 -15.30 9.63 -13.58
N ALA A 158 -14.07 9.13 -13.43
CA ALA A 158 -13.68 8.20 -12.36
C ALA A 158 -12.39 8.62 -11.62
N PHE A 159 -11.90 9.84 -11.85
CA PHE A 159 -10.67 10.32 -11.23
C PHE A 159 -10.65 11.84 -11.04
N ILE A 160 -9.80 12.28 -10.12
CA ILE A 160 -9.44 13.68 -9.90
C ILE A 160 -7.92 13.78 -9.77
N SER A 161 -7.32 14.72 -10.49
CA SER A 161 -5.89 15.00 -10.49
C SER A 161 -5.60 16.41 -10.00
N ILE A 162 -4.65 16.52 -9.05
CA ILE A 162 -4.26 17.79 -8.45
C ILE A 162 -2.75 18.00 -8.59
N PRO A 163 -2.33 19.04 -9.33
CA PRO A 163 -0.93 19.44 -9.38
C PRO A 163 -0.42 19.80 -7.99
N THR A 164 0.80 19.34 -7.68
CA THR A 164 1.50 19.72 -6.45
C THR A 164 2.57 20.76 -6.73
N ARG A 165 3.03 21.42 -5.67
CA ARG A 165 4.20 22.33 -5.75
C ARG A 165 5.52 21.63 -6.11
N PHE A 166 5.54 20.30 -6.23
CA PHE A 166 6.73 19.49 -6.48
C PHE A 166 6.88 19.05 -7.94
N ASN A 167 6.22 19.75 -8.87
CA ASN A 167 6.23 19.46 -10.31
C ASN A 167 5.79 18.01 -10.63
N ASN A 168 4.77 17.54 -9.91
CA ASN A 168 4.09 16.27 -10.09
C ASN A 168 2.61 16.48 -9.72
N GLN A 169 1.77 15.46 -9.89
CA GLN A 169 0.36 15.52 -9.51
C GLN A 169 -0.01 14.31 -8.64
N VAL A 170 -0.98 14.51 -7.75
CA VAL A 170 -1.63 13.43 -7.01
C VAL A 170 -2.98 13.18 -7.66
N GLU A 171 -3.18 11.96 -8.13
CA GLU A 171 -4.44 11.48 -8.68
C GLU A 171 -5.15 10.62 -7.64
N VAL A 172 -6.46 10.84 -7.49
CA VAL A 172 -7.38 9.90 -6.83
C VAL A 172 -8.31 9.34 -7.89
N SER A 173 -8.34 8.03 -8.02
CA SER A 173 -9.26 7.32 -8.90
C SER A 173 -10.06 6.27 -8.13
N VAL A 174 -11.23 5.93 -8.67
CA VAL A 174 -12.07 4.86 -8.13
C VAL A 174 -12.35 3.84 -9.21
N GLU A 175 -12.08 2.58 -8.93
CA GLU A 175 -12.23 1.47 -9.87
C GLU A 175 -12.96 0.28 -9.23
N GLU A 176 -13.52 -0.59 -10.07
CA GLU A 176 -14.02 -1.88 -9.62
C GLU A 176 -12.85 -2.73 -9.12
N GLY A 177 -13.01 -3.27 -7.92
CA GLY A 177 -12.04 -4.17 -7.32
C GLY A 177 -12.29 -5.63 -7.68
N HIS A 178 -11.50 -6.50 -7.05
CA HIS A 178 -11.62 -7.95 -7.21
C HIS A 178 -11.62 -8.67 -5.86
N ILE A 179 -12.31 -9.81 -5.82
CA ILE A 179 -12.31 -10.77 -4.71
C ILE A 179 -12.92 -10.21 -3.42
N PHE A 180 -12.10 -9.57 -2.57
CA PHE A 180 -12.47 -9.15 -1.22
C PHE A 180 -12.96 -7.71 -1.15
N ASN A 181 -12.77 -6.93 -2.22
CA ASN A 181 -13.15 -5.53 -2.28
C ASN A 181 -13.86 -5.26 -3.59
N GLN A 182 -15.14 -4.91 -3.53
CA GLN A 182 -15.93 -4.58 -4.72
C GLN A 182 -15.47 -3.27 -5.36
N TRP A 183 -15.05 -2.30 -4.54
CA TRP A 183 -14.55 -1.01 -4.98
C TRP A 183 -13.17 -0.74 -4.42
N VAL A 184 -12.34 -0.03 -5.18
CA VAL A 184 -10.99 0.37 -4.77
C VAL A 184 -10.83 1.87 -4.99
N VAL A 185 -10.45 2.59 -3.92
CA VAL A 185 -9.91 3.94 -4.06
C VAL A 185 -8.41 3.81 -4.27
N LYS A 186 -7.88 4.48 -5.29
CA LYS A 186 -6.47 4.47 -5.65
C LYS A 186 -5.91 5.88 -5.60
N LEU A 187 -4.80 6.06 -4.90
CA LEU A 187 -4.03 7.30 -4.81
C LEU A 187 -2.69 7.10 -5.51
N GLU A 188 -2.39 7.91 -6.52
CA GLU A 188 -1.14 7.82 -7.29
C GLU A 188 -0.42 9.16 -7.38
N VAL A 189 0.90 9.11 -7.39
CA VAL A 189 1.74 10.28 -7.71
C VAL A 189 2.28 10.11 -9.12
N LEU A 190 1.83 10.97 -10.03
CA LEU A 190 2.18 10.95 -11.44
C LEU A 190 3.10 12.12 -11.78
N PRO A 191 4.04 11.98 -12.74
CA PRO A 191 4.74 13.13 -13.28
C PRO A 191 3.74 14.06 -13.99
N ILE A 192 3.97 15.37 -13.95
CA ILE A 192 3.26 16.28 -14.86
C ILE A 192 3.90 16.06 -16.24
N GLU A 193 3.12 15.60 -17.21
CA GLU A 193 3.56 15.65 -18.61
C GLU A 193 3.70 17.12 -18.99
N LEU A 194 4.93 17.61 -19.06
CA LEU A 194 5.18 18.91 -19.68
C LEU A 194 4.77 18.77 -21.13
N ALA A 195 3.69 19.46 -21.51
CA ALA A 195 3.33 19.62 -22.91
C ALA A 195 4.59 20.04 -23.66
N SER A 196 5.04 19.18 -24.58
CA SER A 196 6.20 19.46 -25.42
C SER A 196 5.79 20.62 -26.33
N HIS A 197 6.22 21.83 -25.99
CA HIS A 197 6.10 23.01 -26.83
C HIS A 197 7.08 22.96 -27.99
#